data_AF-A0A1L8RHQ4-F1
#
_entry.id   AF-A0A1L8RHQ4-F1
#
_cell.length_a   1.000
_cell.length_b   1.000
_cell.length_c   1.000
_cell.angle_alpha   90.00
_cell.angle_beta   90.00
_cell.angle_gamma   90.00
#
_symmetry.space_group_name_H-M   'P 1'
#
loop_
_entity.id
_entity.type
_entity.pdbx_description
1 polymer ?
#
loop_
_entity_poly.entity_id
_entity_poly.type
_entity_poly.pdbx_seq_one_letter_code
_entity_poly.pdbx_strand_id
1 'polypeptide(L)'
;MEIKTMYQEDADWDQAAEMIQQQEWSAAQFLAKRMQERQLKDWEGVIIATENDQLAGFTSFVEKDILKEGDYTPFIATVYVNPDFRGRFLAKSLVAQAEHALIKAGYKTVFLVTSLENFYEKMGYHLIKPVQDIFDRPMKLYQKSLT
;
A
#
# COMPACT_ATOMS: atom_id res chain seq x y z
N MET A 1 -10.51 12.69 10.39
CA MET A 1 -9.54 11.82 9.70
C MET A 1 -8.23 11.77 10.46
N GLU A 2 -7.83 10.59 10.91
CA GLU A 2 -6.50 10.26 11.43
C GLU A 2 -5.79 9.35 10.43
N ILE A 3 -4.49 9.55 10.21
CA ILE A 3 -3.66 8.69 9.36
C ILE A 3 -2.43 8.27 10.17
N LYS A 4 -2.21 6.96 10.29
CA LYS A 4 -1.12 6.39 11.09
C LYS A 4 -0.28 5.43 10.26
N THR A 5 1.05 5.53 10.42
CA THR A 5 1.99 4.48 10.00
C THR A 5 2.10 3.45 11.11
N MET A 6 1.93 2.18 10.78
CA MET A 6 2.01 1.07 11.73
C MET A 6 3.03 0.04 11.28
N TYR A 7 3.70 -0.53 12.26
CA TYR A 7 4.64 -1.65 12.15
C TYR A 7 4.16 -2.81 13.01
N GLN A 8 4.72 -3.99 12.74
CA GLN A 8 4.25 -5.22 13.36
C GLN A 8 4.24 -5.14 14.89
N GLU A 9 5.23 -4.52 15.54
CA GLU A 9 5.28 -4.48 17.01
C GLU A 9 4.38 -3.41 17.66
N ASP A 10 3.61 -2.66 16.87
CA ASP A 10 2.71 -1.62 17.40
C ASP A 10 1.49 -2.23 18.12
N ALA A 11 1.10 -1.61 19.23
CA ALA A 11 0.03 -2.12 20.11
C ALA A 11 -1.34 -2.23 19.43
N ASP A 12 -1.61 -1.41 18.42
CA ASP A 12 -2.86 -1.38 17.65
C ASP A 12 -2.79 -2.18 16.34
N TRP A 13 -1.72 -2.93 16.11
CA TRP A 13 -1.53 -3.74 14.91
C TRP A 13 -2.66 -4.73 14.64
N ASP A 14 -3.07 -5.48 15.66
CA ASP A 14 -4.10 -6.51 15.52
C ASP A 14 -5.49 -5.89 15.26
N GLN A 15 -5.79 -4.76 15.91
CA GLN A 15 -7.02 -4.00 15.67
C GLN A 15 -7.08 -3.49 14.23
N ALA A 16 -5.96 -2.98 13.70
CA ALA A 16 -5.88 -2.57 12.31
C ALA A 16 -6.07 -3.74 11.34
N ALA A 17 -5.48 -4.89 11.64
CA ALA A 17 -5.64 -6.10 10.82
C ALA A 17 -7.11 -6.55 10.78
N GLU A 18 -7.81 -6.51 11.90
CA GLU A 18 -9.26 -6.81 11.98
C GLU A 18 -10.09 -5.85 11.12
N MET A 19 -9.83 -4.53 11.19
CA MET A 19 -10.53 -3.54 10.34
C MET A 19 -10.33 -3.82 8.85
N ILE A 20 -9.11 -4.18 8.44
CA ILE A 20 -8.76 -4.51 7.05
C ILE A 20 -9.40 -5.85 6.63
N GLN A 21 -9.45 -6.84 7.52
CA GLN A 21 -10.04 -8.15 7.23
C GLN A 21 -11.54 -8.08 6.92
N GLN A 22 -12.25 -7.10 7.49
CA GLN A 22 -13.69 -6.89 7.26
C GLN A 22 -14.00 -6.38 5.84
N GLN A 23 -13.00 -5.99 5.05
CA GLN A 23 -13.22 -5.53 3.68
C GLN A 23 -13.45 -6.72 2.73
N GLU A 24 -14.41 -6.59 1.82
CA GLU A 24 -14.77 -7.66 0.86
C GLU A 24 -13.72 -7.90 -0.24
N TRP A 25 -12.68 -7.07 -0.31
CA TRP A 25 -11.64 -7.18 -1.33
C TRP A 25 -10.57 -8.21 -0.96
N SER A 26 -10.31 -9.17 -1.85
CA SER A 26 -9.38 -10.28 -1.60
C SER A 26 -7.95 -9.84 -1.23
N ALA A 27 -7.45 -8.75 -1.79
CA ALA A 27 -6.12 -8.24 -1.43
C ALA A 27 -6.08 -7.65 -0.01
N ALA A 28 -7.19 -7.08 0.46
CA ALA A 28 -7.34 -6.63 1.85
C ALA A 28 -7.26 -7.83 2.81
N GLN A 29 -8.03 -8.89 2.51
CA GLN A 29 -8.02 -10.12 3.30
C GLN A 29 -6.63 -10.78 3.33
N PHE A 30 -5.92 -10.79 2.19
CA PHE A 30 -4.55 -11.30 2.11
C PHE A 30 -3.58 -10.48 2.96
N LEU A 31 -3.65 -9.15 2.89
CA LEU A 31 -2.83 -8.28 3.73
C LEU A 31 -3.14 -8.48 5.21
N ALA A 32 -4.41 -8.48 5.61
CA ALA A 32 -4.83 -8.71 6.99
C ALA A 32 -4.34 -10.04 7.53
N LYS A 33 -4.41 -11.12 6.72
CA LYS A 33 -3.85 -12.42 7.09
C LYS A 33 -2.35 -12.34 7.35
N ARG A 34 -1.58 -11.69 6.46
CA ARG A 34 -0.14 -11.48 6.67
C ARG A 34 0.16 -10.68 7.93
N MET A 35 -0.67 -9.69 8.25
CA MET A 35 -0.56 -8.91 9.48
C MET A 35 -0.79 -9.78 10.72
N GLN A 36 -1.88 -10.55 10.75
CA GLN A 36 -2.24 -11.46 11.85
C GLN A 36 -1.18 -12.55 12.06
N GLU A 37 -0.65 -13.11 10.97
CA GLU A 37 0.39 -14.15 10.99
C GLU A 37 1.81 -13.59 11.20
N ARG A 38 1.95 -12.27 11.39
CA ARG A 38 3.22 -11.60 11.65
C ARG A 38 4.28 -11.87 10.56
N GLN A 39 3.85 -11.81 9.30
CA GLN A 39 4.64 -12.11 8.10
C GLN A 39 5.11 -10.85 7.36
N LEU A 40 5.32 -9.76 8.08
CA LEU A 40 5.95 -8.56 7.55
C LEU A 40 7.36 -8.44 8.12
N LYS A 41 8.30 -7.95 7.31
CA LYS A 41 9.65 -7.64 7.81
C LYS A 41 9.61 -6.43 8.72
N ASP A 42 10.62 -6.26 9.54
CA ASP A 42 10.72 -5.18 10.53
C ASP A 42 10.58 -3.77 9.93
N TRP A 43 10.95 -3.60 8.65
CA TRP A 43 10.82 -2.33 7.93
C TRP A 43 9.55 -2.23 7.08
N GLU A 44 8.82 -3.32 6.85
CA GLU A 44 7.54 -3.31 6.15
C GLU A 44 6.44 -2.84 7.10
N GLY A 45 5.35 -2.31 6.55
CA GLY A 45 4.27 -1.83 7.38
C GLY A 45 3.03 -1.41 6.61
N VAL A 46 2.08 -0.84 7.36
CA VAL A 46 0.76 -0.45 6.88
C VAL A 46 0.50 1.00 7.24
N ILE A 47 -0.07 1.76 6.31
CA ILE A 47 -0.68 3.05 6.61
C ILE A 47 -2.17 2.82 6.72
N ILE A 48 -2.78 3.22 7.84
CA ILE A 48 -4.22 3.18 8.04
C ILE A 48 -4.78 4.59 8.17
N ALA A 49 -5.97 4.81 7.63
CA ALA A 49 -6.74 6.02 7.80
C ALA A 49 -8.10 5.68 8.42
N THR A 50 -8.44 6.38 9.51
CA THR A 50 -9.69 6.20 10.25
C THR A 50 -10.41 7.53 10.47
N GLU A 51 -11.73 7.49 10.56
CA GLU A 51 -12.56 8.63 10.93
C GLU A 51 -13.71 8.13 11.80
N ASN A 52 -13.78 8.60 13.06
CA ASN A 52 -14.77 8.15 14.06
C ASN A 52 -14.80 6.61 14.21
N ASP A 53 -13.63 6.01 14.41
CA ASP A 53 -13.42 4.55 14.53
C ASP A 53 -13.80 3.71 13.29
N GLN A 54 -14.16 4.36 12.17
CA GLN A 54 -14.42 3.70 10.90
C GLN A 54 -13.19 3.71 9.99
N LEU A 55 -12.89 2.58 9.35
CA LEU A 55 -11.85 2.47 8.34
C LEU A 55 -12.20 3.30 7.10
N ALA A 56 -11.42 4.35 6.86
CA ALA A 56 -11.54 5.22 5.69
C ALA A 56 -10.63 4.78 4.52
N GLY A 57 -9.50 4.14 4.83
CA GLY A 57 -8.60 3.59 3.81
C GLY A 57 -7.31 3.04 4.41
N PHE A 58 -6.53 2.34 3.59
CA PHE A 58 -5.23 1.83 3.99
C PHE A 58 -4.33 1.59 2.78
N THR A 59 -3.04 1.40 3.03
CA THR A 59 -2.07 0.86 2.08
C THR A 59 -0.94 0.17 2.84
N SER A 60 -0.12 -0.63 2.14
CA SER A 60 1.05 -1.29 2.71
C SER A 60 2.31 -0.86 1.96
N PHE A 61 3.45 -0.86 2.65
CA PHE A 61 4.77 -0.76 2.03
C PHE A 61 5.55 -2.04 2.34
N VAL A 62 5.97 -2.73 1.28
CA VAL A 62 6.48 -4.12 1.34
C VAL A 62 7.66 -4.33 0.39
N GLU A 63 8.46 -5.36 0.62
CA GLU A 63 9.58 -5.76 -0.25
C GLU A 63 9.07 -6.23 -1.62
N LYS A 64 8.03 -7.05 -1.61
CA LYS A 64 7.50 -7.71 -2.81
C LYS A 64 6.00 -7.50 -2.93
N ASP A 65 5.59 -7.20 -4.15
CA ASP A 65 4.19 -7.15 -4.57
C ASP A 65 3.92 -8.27 -5.60
N ILE A 66 2.76 -8.26 -6.23
CA ILE A 66 2.23 -9.28 -7.14
C ILE A 66 2.97 -9.42 -8.50
N LEU A 67 4.25 -9.05 -8.61
CA LEU A 67 5.06 -9.29 -9.82
C LEU A 67 5.61 -10.72 -9.87
N LYS A 68 5.56 -11.33 -11.06
CA LYS A 68 6.18 -12.64 -11.32
C LYS A 68 7.71 -12.58 -11.33
N GLU A 69 8.26 -11.51 -11.90
CA GLU A 69 9.68 -11.41 -12.23
C GLU A 69 10.23 -10.01 -11.96
N GLY A 70 11.53 -9.96 -11.65
CA GLY A 70 12.30 -8.74 -11.46
C GLY A 70 12.62 -8.43 -9.99
N ASP A 71 13.75 -7.76 -9.80
CA ASP A 71 14.26 -7.35 -8.49
C ASP A 71 13.90 -5.88 -8.22
N TYR A 72 12.61 -5.61 -8.11
CA TYR A 72 12.09 -4.30 -7.74
C TYR A 72 11.78 -4.29 -6.25
N THR A 73 12.23 -3.27 -5.53
CA THR A 73 11.93 -3.07 -4.11
C THR A 73 12.20 -1.61 -3.74
N PRO A 74 11.43 -1.02 -2.82
CA PRO A 74 10.21 -1.51 -2.18
C PRO A 74 8.97 -1.16 -3.02
N PHE A 75 7.83 -1.75 -2.66
CA PHE A 75 6.53 -1.46 -3.24
C PHE A 75 5.61 -0.73 -2.27
N ILE A 76 4.78 0.16 -2.81
CA ILE A 76 3.50 0.52 -2.18
C ILE A 76 2.43 -0.38 -2.80
N ALA A 77 1.81 -1.20 -1.96
CA ALA A 77 0.86 -2.24 -2.35
C ALA A 77 -0.47 -2.11 -1.62
N THR A 78 -1.49 -2.81 -2.11
CA THR A 78 -2.81 -2.94 -1.47
C THR A 78 -3.43 -1.60 -1.07
N VAL A 79 -3.44 -0.63 -2.00
CA VAL A 79 -4.05 0.69 -1.77
C VAL A 79 -5.57 0.57 -1.84
N TYR A 80 -6.24 0.94 -0.76
CA TYR A 80 -7.69 0.92 -0.65
C TYR A 80 -8.22 2.22 -0.03
N VAL A 81 -9.34 2.72 -0.55
CA VAL A 81 -10.12 3.80 0.04
C VAL A 81 -11.58 3.40 0.04
N ASN A 82 -12.18 3.47 1.24
CA ASN A 82 -13.59 3.22 1.46
C ASN A 82 -14.41 4.16 0.55
N PRO A 83 -15.39 3.64 -0.23
CA PRO A 83 -16.25 4.43 -1.11
C PRO A 83 -16.78 5.72 -0.51
N ASP A 84 -17.22 5.72 0.76
CA ASP A 84 -17.83 6.88 1.44
C ASP A 84 -16.84 8.02 1.70
N PHE A 85 -15.54 7.73 1.63
CA PHE A 85 -14.44 8.66 1.86
C PHE A 85 -13.69 9.03 0.57
N ARG A 86 -14.14 8.55 -0.60
CA ARG A 86 -13.56 8.90 -1.90
C ARG A 86 -13.82 10.37 -2.26
N GLY A 87 -13.04 10.88 -3.22
CA GLY A 87 -13.09 12.29 -3.61
C GLY A 87 -12.37 13.25 -2.65
N ARG A 88 -11.82 12.74 -1.54
CA ARG A 88 -11.11 13.53 -0.51
C ARG A 88 -9.58 13.44 -0.62
N PHE A 89 -9.05 13.04 -1.77
CA PHE A 89 -7.60 12.80 -1.99
C PHE A 89 -6.96 11.82 -0.98
N LEU A 90 -7.74 10.93 -0.37
CA LEU A 90 -7.25 10.05 0.69
C LEU A 90 -6.19 9.05 0.19
N ALA A 91 -6.38 8.49 -1.01
CA ALA A 91 -5.37 7.62 -1.63
C ALA A 91 -4.02 8.34 -1.79
N LYS A 92 -4.03 9.62 -2.19
CA LYS A 92 -2.80 10.42 -2.29
C LYS A 92 -2.13 10.60 -0.92
N SER A 93 -2.92 10.83 0.12
CA SER A 93 -2.42 11.00 1.49
C SER A 93 -1.83 9.71 2.06
N LEU A 94 -2.49 8.58 1.82
CA LEU A 94 -2.01 7.24 2.18
C LEU A 94 -0.69 6.90 1.48
N VAL A 95 -0.62 7.12 0.17
CA VAL A 95 0.59 6.89 -0.63
C VAL A 95 1.74 7.79 -0.17
N ALA A 96 1.50 9.09 0.04
CA ALA A 96 2.52 10.01 0.54
C ALA A 96 3.07 9.61 1.91
N GLN A 97 2.20 9.12 2.81
CA GLN A 97 2.63 8.64 4.12
C GLN A 97 3.50 7.37 4.02
N ALA A 98 3.17 6.46 3.10
CA ALA A 98 3.99 5.28 2.82
C ALA A 98 5.35 5.67 2.20
N GLU A 99 5.37 6.65 1.28
CA GLU A 99 6.60 7.22 0.72
C GLU A 99 7.50 7.80 1.83
N HIS A 100 6.93 8.54 2.78
CA HIS A 100 7.68 9.06 3.94
C HIS A 100 8.24 7.94 4.84
N ALA A 101 7.50 6.86 5.06
CA ALA A 101 7.99 5.71 5.83
C ALA A 101 9.18 5.05 5.12
N LEU A 102 9.11 4.90 3.79
CA LEU A 102 10.19 4.34 2.99
C LEU A 102 11.43 5.24 2.93
N ILE A 103 11.25 6.57 2.87
CA ILE A 103 12.36 7.53 3.00
C ILE A 103 13.08 7.34 4.34
N LYS A 104 12.33 7.23 5.44
CA LYS A 104 12.90 6.99 6.78
C LYS A 104 13.64 5.65 6.87
N ALA A 105 13.17 4.63 6.15
CA ALA A 105 13.84 3.34 6.02
C ALA A 105 15.07 3.37 5.08
N GLY A 106 15.39 4.52 4.47
CA GLY A 106 16.59 4.70 3.64
C GLY A 106 16.39 4.42 2.15
N TYR A 107 15.17 4.17 1.70
CA TYR A 107 14.88 3.96 0.28
C TYR A 107 14.86 5.27 -0.50
N LYS A 108 15.42 5.24 -1.71
CA LYS A 108 15.50 6.38 -2.65
C LYS A 108 14.55 6.25 -3.83
N THR A 109 13.89 5.12 -3.95
CA THR A 109 12.97 4.79 -5.03
C THR A 109 11.85 3.94 -4.45
N VAL A 110 10.67 4.00 -5.04
CA VAL A 110 9.53 3.14 -4.74
C VAL A 110 8.84 2.73 -6.01
N PHE A 111 8.25 1.53 -6.00
CA PHE A 111 7.53 0.95 -7.11
C PHE A 111 6.04 0.72 -6.76
N LEU A 112 5.21 0.64 -7.80
CA LEU A 112 3.83 0.15 -7.68
C LEU A 112 3.42 -0.58 -8.94
N VAL A 113 2.47 -1.50 -8.79
CA VAL A 113 1.88 -2.25 -9.90
C VAL A 113 0.39 -1.99 -9.94
N THR A 114 -0.12 -1.58 -11.09
CA THR A 114 -1.54 -1.24 -11.23
C THR A 114 -2.02 -1.38 -12.67
N SER A 115 -3.32 -1.57 -12.85
CA SER A 115 -4.01 -1.40 -14.14
C SER A 115 -4.52 0.04 -14.35
N LEU A 116 -4.45 0.89 -13.32
CA LEU A 116 -4.92 2.27 -13.40
C LEU A 116 -4.09 3.11 -14.39
N GLU A 117 -4.76 4.10 -14.98
CA GLU A 117 -4.16 5.08 -15.88
C GLU A 117 -4.38 6.50 -15.35
N ASN A 118 -3.37 7.35 -15.48
CA ASN A 118 -3.43 8.76 -15.10
C ASN A 118 -3.89 9.01 -13.64
N PHE A 119 -3.54 8.09 -12.75
CA PHE A 119 -3.84 8.15 -11.32
C PHE A 119 -2.57 8.40 -10.52
N TYR A 120 -1.60 7.50 -10.60
CA TYR A 120 -0.33 7.63 -9.88
C TYR A 120 0.63 8.59 -10.61
N GLU A 121 0.44 8.80 -11.91
CA GLU A 121 1.17 9.80 -12.69
C GLU A 121 0.96 11.20 -12.12
N LYS A 122 -0.26 11.49 -11.63
CA LYS A 122 -0.58 12.75 -10.92
C LYS A 122 0.11 12.86 -9.56
N MET A 123 0.68 11.77 -9.06
CA MET A 123 1.45 11.71 -7.81
C MET A 123 2.97 11.68 -8.06
N GLY A 124 3.40 11.83 -9.32
CA GLY A 124 4.82 11.84 -9.72
C GLY A 124 5.40 10.47 -10.04
N TYR A 125 4.56 9.44 -10.21
CA TYR A 125 5.03 8.14 -10.69
C TYR A 125 5.18 8.14 -12.21
N HIS A 126 6.18 7.42 -12.69
CA HIS A 126 6.47 7.27 -14.11
C HIS A 126 6.35 5.80 -14.52
N LEU A 127 5.66 5.56 -15.64
CA LEU A 127 5.52 4.23 -16.20
C LEU A 127 6.91 3.71 -16.61
N ILE A 128 7.28 2.52 -16.13
CA ILE A 128 8.48 1.82 -16.58
C ILE A 128 8.12 0.97 -17.80
N LYS A 129 7.19 0.03 -17.61
CA LYS A 129 6.80 -0.94 -18.64
C LYS A 129 5.47 -1.63 -18.29
N PRO A 130 4.76 -2.17 -19.30
CA PRO A 130 3.74 -3.20 -19.09
C PRO A 130 4.36 -4.43 -18.43
N VAL A 131 3.61 -5.09 -17.55
CA VAL A 131 3.99 -6.31 -16.84
C VAL A 131 2.79 -7.24 -16.71
N GLN A 132 3.02 -8.47 -16.27
CA GLN A 132 1.97 -9.37 -15.82
C GLN A 132 2.13 -9.62 -14.32
N ASP A 133 1.00 -9.67 -13.62
CA ASP A 133 1.01 -10.09 -12.23
C ASP A 133 1.02 -11.63 -12.09
N ILE A 134 1.09 -12.12 -10.85
CA ILE A 134 1.06 -13.56 -10.54
C ILE A 134 -0.20 -14.30 -11.01
N PHE A 135 -1.24 -13.60 -11.44
CA PHE A 135 -2.48 -14.15 -11.98
C PHE A 135 -2.59 -13.98 -13.51
N ASP A 136 -1.48 -13.66 -14.19
CA ASP A 136 -1.43 -13.44 -15.64
C ASP A 136 -2.25 -12.23 -16.12
N ARG A 137 -2.63 -11.33 -15.21
CA ARG A 137 -3.38 -10.12 -15.58
C ARG A 137 -2.42 -9.07 -16.14
N PRO A 138 -2.81 -8.37 -17.22
CA PRO A 138 -2.00 -7.27 -17.75
C PRO A 138 -2.02 -6.10 -16.76
N MET A 139 -0.84 -5.67 -16.35
CA MET A 139 -0.62 -4.60 -15.39
C MET A 139 0.46 -3.65 -15.92
N LYS A 140 0.73 -2.59 -15.17
CA LYS A 140 1.78 -1.61 -15.46
C LYS A 140 2.63 -1.41 -14.22
N LEU A 141 3.94 -1.48 -14.40
CA LEU A 141 4.92 -1.17 -13.36
C LEU A 141 5.29 0.31 -13.45
N TYR A 142 5.14 1.02 -12.34
CA TYR A 142 5.56 2.40 -12.20
C TYR A 142 6.67 2.53 -11.15
N GLN A 143 7.44 3.62 -11.24
CA GLN A 143 8.43 4.03 -10.25
C GLN A 143 8.29 5.51 -9.88
N LYS A 144 8.79 5.85 -8.70
CA LYS A 144 9.00 7.24 -8.28
C LYS A 144 10.30 7.34 -7.47
N SER A 145 11.07 8.39 -7.72
CA SER A 145 12.20 8.76 -6.86
C SER A 145 11.69 9.37 -5.56
N LEU A 146 12.22 8.92 -4.44
CA LEU A 146 11.93 9.43 -3.11
C LEU A 146 13.00 10.47 -2.74
N THR A 147 12.57 11.66 -2.37
CA THR A 147 13.42 12.82 -2.02
C THR A 147 13.01 13.41 -0.68
#